data_AF-A0A8T3C1N7-F1
#
_entry.id   AF-A0A8T3C1N7-F1
#
_cell.length_a   1.000
_cell.length_b   1.000
_cell.length_c   1.000
_cell.angle_alpha   90.00
_cell.angle_beta   90.00
_cell.angle_gamma   90.00
#
_symmetry.space_group_name_H-M   'P 1'
#
loop_
_entity.id
_entity.type
_entity.pdbx_description
1 polymer ?
#
loop_
_entity_poly.entity_id
_entity_poly.type
_entity_poly.pdbx_seq_one_letter_code
_entity_poly.pdbx_strand_id
1 'polypeptide(L)'
;MTKIRLTAKVAMRLKARKDGIFDREEISRVVKDLMEGEEGERLRKRAKELEVEAAAAMIEGGSSSIALAALAEKWKSFPTV
;
A
#
# COMPACT_ATOMS: atom_id res chain seq x y z
N MET A 1 -0.81 -19.43 9.18
CA MET A 1 -0.54 -18.53 8.04
C MET A 1 -1.46 -17.32 8.14
N THR A 2 -0.93 -16.19 8.58
CA THR A 2 -1.67 -14.97 8.92
C THR A 2 -2.38 -14.41 7.69
N LYS A 3 -3.70 -14.20 7.79
CA LYS A 3 -4.44 -13.44 6.77
C LYS A 3 -3.90 -12.01 6.77
N ILE A 4 -3.04 -11.66 5.82
CA ILE A 4 -2.67 -10.26 5.55
C ILE A 4 -3.98 -9.47 5.37
N ARG A 5 -4.27 -8.57 6.32
CA ARG A 5 -5.38 -7.62 6.22
C ARG A 5 -4.95 -6.53 5.25
N LEU A 6 -5.55 -6.52 4.07
CA LEU A 6 -5.40 -5.44 3.09
C LEU A 6 -6.31 -4.28 3.49
N THR A 7 -5.92 -3.49 4.48
CA THR A 7 -6.70 -2.33 4.96
C THR A 7 -6.83 -1.22 3.92
N ALA A 8 -5.83 -1.07 3.05
CA ALA A 8 -5.80 -0.06 2.00
C ALA A 8 -6.75 -0.35 0.83
N LYS A 9 -7.26 -1.59 0.67
CA LYS A 9 -8.12 -2.02 -0.44
C LYS A 9 -7.55 -1.62 -1.82
N VAL A 10 -6.29 -1.96 -2.08
CA VAL A 10 -5.58 -1.69 -3.36
C VAL A 10 -5.02 -2.95 -4.03
N ALA A 11 -5.33 -4.14 -3.51
CA ALA A 11 -4.78 -5.39 -4.01
C ALA A 11 -5.82 -6.51 -4.05
N MET A 12 -5.71 -7.39 -5.06
CA MET A 12 -6.44 -8.65 -5.15
C MET A 12 -5.59 -9.79 -4.62
N ARG A 13 -6.22 -10.75 -3.95
CA ARG A 13 -5.54 -11.93 -3.40
C ARG A 13 -5.90 -13.16 -4.19
N LEU A 14 -4.89 -13.90 -4.63
CA LEU A 14 -5.05 -15.19 -5.27
C LEU A 14 -5.50 -16.25 -4.25
N LYS A 15 -6.31 -17.21 -4.70
CA LYS A 15 -6.67 -18.40 -3.94
C LYS A 15 -5.64 -19.49 -4.17
N ALA A 16 -4.92 -19.87 -3.12
CA ALA A 16 -4.02 -21.02 -3.17
C ALA A 16 -4.78 -22.33 -2.96
N ARG A 17 -4.29 -23.41 -3.57
CA ARG A 17 -4.68 -24.79 -3.25
C ARG A 17 -4.16 -25.17 -1.86
N LYS A 18 -4.60 -26.32 -1.34
CA LYS A 18 -4.23 -26.86 -0.02
C LYS A 18 -2.72 -27.05 0.17
N ASP A 19 -1.98 -27.31 -0.91
CA ASP A 19 -0.51 -27.45 -0.93
C ASP A 19 0.22 -26.08 -1.00
N GLY A 20 -0.52 -24.97 -1.05
CA GLY A 20 0.03 -23.62 -1.16
C GLY A 20 0.40 -23.20 -2.59
N ILE A 21 0.15 -24.06 -3.59
CA ILE A 21 0.41 -23.77 -5.00
C ILE A 21 -0.79 -23.02 -5.59
N PHE A 22 -0.54 -22.11 -6.52
CA PHE A 22 -1.57 -21.39 -7.26
C PHE A 22 -1.79 -22.04 -8.63
N ASP A 23 -3.04 -22.31 -8.96
CA ASP A 23 -3.42 -22.84 -10.27
C ASP A 23 -3.26 -21.78 -11.36
N ARG A 24 -2.88 -22.20 -12.57
CA ARG A 24 -2.67 -21.29 -13.71
C ARG A 24 -3.96 -20.54 -14.05
N GLU A 25 -5.09 -21.21 -13.91
CA GLU A 25 -6.42 -20.68 -14.15
C GLU A 25 -6.75 -19.56 -13.16
N GLU A 26 -6.40 -19.73 -11.88
CA GLU A 26 -6.58 -18.70 -10.86
C GLU A 26 -5.67 -17.49 -11.12
N ILE A 27 -4.41 -17.72 -11.51
CA ILE A 27 -3.49 -16.64 -11.87
C ILE A 27 -4.06 -15.87 -13.07
N SER A 28 -4.45 -16.57 -14.14
CA SER A 28 -5.00 -15.94 -15.35
C SER A 28 -6.27 -15.14 -15.06
N ARG A 29 -7.17 -15.68 -14.23
CA ARG A 29 -8.40 -15.00 -13.83
C ARG A 29 -8.10 -13.72 -13.06
N VAL A 30 -7.28 -13.79 -12.02
CA VAL A 30 -6.95 -12.63 -11.18
C VAL A 30 -6.19 -11.56 -11.96
N VAL A 31 -5.26 -11.95 -12.84
CA VAL A 31 -4.56 -11.00 -13.71
C VAL A 31 -5.55 -10.30 -14.64
N LYS A 32 -6.46 -11.04 -15.28
CA LYS A 32 -7.48 -10.44 -16.15
C LYS A 32 -8.41 -9.51 -15.38
N ASP A 33 -8.93 -9.94 -14.24
CA ASP A 33 -9.82 -9.14 -13.39
C ASP A 33 -9.13 -7.86 -12.89
N LEU A 34 -7.83 -7.92 -12.57
CA LEU A 34 -7.04 -6.76 -12.13
C LEU A 34 -6.79 -5.77 -13.28
N MET A 35 -6.55 -6.28 -14.49
CA MET A 35 -6.19 -5.47 -15.65
C MET A 35 -7.40 -4.86 -16.35
N GLU A 36 -8.47 -5.63 -16.50
CA GLU A 36 -9.62 -5.32 -17.36
C GLU A 36 -10.96 -5.31 -16.60
N GLY A 37 -11.00 -5.87 -15.38
CA GLY A 37 -12.23 -5.97 -14.60
C GLY A 37 -12.56 -4.70 -13.80
N GLU A 38 -13.85 -4.53 -13.48
CA GLU A 38 -14.37 -3.41 -12.68
C GLU A 38 -13.71 -3.32 -11.29
N GLU A 39 -13.48 -4.47 -10.65
CA GLU A 39 -12.79 -4.50 -9.36
C GLU A 39 -11.35 -4.04 -9.50
N GLY A 40 -10.64 -4.43 -10.56
CA GLY A 40 -9.28 -3.96 -10.85
C GLY A 40 -9.22 -2.45 -11.08
N GLU A 41 -10.19 -1.89 -11.80
CA GLU A 41 -10.34 -0.43 -11.95
C GLU A 41 -10.53 0.27 -10.61
N ARG A 42 -11.44 -0.23 -9.77
CA ARG A 42 -11.70 0.32 -8.43
C ARG A 42 -10.45 0.35 -7.55
N LEU A 43 -9.66 -0.72 -7.58
CA LEU A 43 -8.41 -0.82 -6.82
C LEU A 43 -7.35 0.16 -7.35
N ARG A 44 -7.21 0.29 -8.68
CA ARG A 44 -6.28 1.25 -9.30
C ARG A 44 -6.66 2.70 -8.99
N LYS A 45 -7.95 3.04 -9.03
CA LYS A 45 -8.43 4.36 -8.63
C LYS A 45 -8.07 4.66 -7.18
N ARG A 46 -8.32 3.71 -6.27
CA ARG A 46 -7.94 3.86 -4.86
C ARG A 46 -6.43 4.00 -4.67
N ALA A 47 -5.63 3.25 -5.42
CA ALA A 47 -4.18 3.39 -5.40
C ALA A 47 -3.73 4.79 -5.88
N LYS A 48 -4.40 5.35 -6.89
CA LYS A 48 -4.10 6.70 -7.39
C LYS A 48 -4.46 7.80 -6.38
N GLU A 49 -5.58 7.65 -5.67
CA GLU A 49 -5.93 8.56 -4.56
C GLU A 49 -4.85 8.54 -3.48
N LEU A 50 -4.42 7.34 -3.06
CA LEU A 50 -3.37 7.17 -2.06
C LEU A 50 -2.00 7.67 -2.55
N GLU A 51 -1.70 7.57 -3.85
CA GLU A 51 -0.48 8.14 -4.45
C GLU A 51 -0.45 9.66 -4.25
N VAL A 52 -1.56 10.34 -4.52
CA VAL A 52 -1.69 11.80 -4.35
C VAL A 52 -1.57 12.18 -2.87
N GLU A 53 -2.26 11.48 -1.98
CA GLU A 53 -2.20 11.71 -0.53
C GLU A 53 -0.77 11.49 0.01
N ALA A 54 -0.10 10.43 -0.43
CA ALA A 54 1.27 10.12 -0.01
C ALA A 54 2.26 11.18 -0.50
N ALA A 55 2.11 11.66 -1.75
CA ALA A 55 2.92 12.75 -2.26
C ALA A 55 2.72 14.04 -1.43
N ALA A 56 1.47 14.40 -1.15
CA ALA A 56 1.13 15.58 -0.34
C ALA A 56 1.62 15.48 1.12
N ALA A 57 1.70 14.27 1.69
CA ALA A 57 2.24 14.09 3.04
C ALA A 57 3.78 14.27 3.09
N MET A 58 4.48 14.01 1.99
CA MET A 58 5.95 14.00 1.89
C MET A 58 6.57 15.34 1.48
N ILE A 59 5.82 16.24 0.82
CA ILE A 59 6.34 17.56 0.43
C ILE A 59 6.75 18.39 1.66
N GLU A 60 7.50 19.47 1.43
CA GLU A 60 7.79 20.46 2.48
C GLU A 60 6.49 21.05 3.05
N GLY A 61 6.38 21.06 4.38
CA GLY A 61 5.13 21.41 5.08
C GLY A 61 4.05 20.32 5.04
N GLY A 62 4.31 19.17 4.39
CA GLY A 62 3.45 17.99 4.45
C GLY A 62 3.48 17.31 5.82
N SER A 63 2.42 16.56 6.14
CA SER A 63 2.24 15.99 7.49
C SER A 63 3.36 15.04 7.92
N SER A 64 3.82 14.15 7.04
CA SER A 64 4.93 13.23 7.32
C SER A 64 6.26 13.98 7.44
N SER A 65 6.48 14.99 6.60
CA SER A 65 7.66 15.85 6.65
C SER A 65 7.74 16.62 7.96
N ILE A 66 6.63 17.24 8.39
CA ILE A 66 6.53 17.95 9.68
C ILE A 66 6.79 16.99 10.85
N ALA A 67 6.17 15.81 10.85
CA ALA A 67 6.36 14.84 11.92
C ALA A 67 7.83 14.39 12.03
N LEU A 68 8.49 14.15 10.90
CA LEU A 68 9.90 13.78 10.86
C LEU A 68 10.80 14.94 11.32
N ALA A 69 10.51 16.16 10.89
CA ALA A 69 11.23 17.36 11.32
C ALA A 69 11.12 17.57 12.84
N ALA A 70 9.92 17.43 13.41
CA ALA A 70 9.70 17.54 14.85
C ALA A 70 10.51 16.49 15.65
N LEU A 71 10.61 15.27 15.14
CA LEU A 71 11.46 14.23 15.73
C LEU A 71 12.96 14.60 15.65
N ALA A 72 13.41 15.07 14.50
CA ALA A 72 14.81 15.47 14.30
C ALA A 72 15.22 16.63 15.23
N GLU A 73 14.35 17.63 15.41
CA GLU A 73 14.59 18.73 16.36
C GLU A 73 14.67 18.23 17.80
N LYS A 74 13.78 17.31 18.20
CA LYS A 74 13.88 16.66 19.51
C LYS A 74 15.23 15.97 19.70
N TRP A 75 15.74 15.30 18.67
CA TRP A 75 17.03 14.62 18.75
C TRP A 75 18.22 15.58 18.85
N LYS A 76 18.20 16.70 18.13
CA LYS A 76 19.24 17.74 18.24
C LYS A 76 19.30 18.38 19.62
N SER A 77 18.17 18.43 20.33
CA SER A 77 18.12 18.96 21.70
C SER A 77 18.69 18.01 22.76
N PHE A 78 19.04 16.76 22.41
CA PHE A 78 19.75 15.90 23.35
C PHE A 78 21.19 16.39 23.54
N PRO A 79 21.68 16.48 24.79
CA PRO A 79 23.07 16.84 25.03
C PRO A 79 23.97 15.80 24.38
N THR A 80 24.89 16.25 23.52
CA THR A 80 26.03 15.43 23.10
C THR A 80 26.89 15.17 24.34
N VAL A 81 27.01 13.89 24.72
CA VAL A 81 27.96 13.41 25.74
C VAL A 81 29.37 13.52 25.20
#